data_AF-A0A0M9FWQ4-F1
#
_entry.id   AF-A0A0M9FWQ4-F1
#
_cell.length_a   1.000
_cell.length_b   1.000
_cell.length_c   1.000
_cell.angle_alpha   90.00
_cell.angle_beta   90.00
_cell.angle_gamma   90.00
#
_symmetry.space_group_name_H-M   'P 1'
#
loop_
_entity.id
_entity.type
_entity.pdbx_description
1 polymer ?
#
loop_
_entity_poly.entity_id
_entity_poly.type
_entity_poly.pdbx_seq_one_letter_code
_entity_poly.pdbx_strand_id
1 'polypeptide(L)'
;MASLPTNTAASTAPAKQASLSVMRSPSGSPLPTIALDAATVALIKENEQMLQTITVLQHELEKQKVRLSDAEEARASLANEVADLRNALGLAASEVNSSTGKVLNYKTAYLDMQDAYDKLKIDSEATKNKLDEATARERLMLNMPNTARQQTQQKESFDLVSKSMQMPNVFLALIQNIVAKLDGPAVSQADRRKKVMGDIERLQSNVEKYKPTEKAAMTADVAPQVDVPIRQCVYGFLEVIMKLLNDEIRP
;
A
#
# COMPACT_ATOMS: atom_id res chain seq x y z
N MET A 1 8.03 19.03 55.74
CA MET A 1 7.84 18.61 57.14
C MET A 1 8.87 17.53 57.47
N ALA A 2 10.05 17.94 57.93
CA ALA A 2 11.02 17.07 58.61
C ALA A 2 11.96 18.00 59.38
N SER A 3 11.84 17.96 60.70
CA SER A 3 12.57 18.76 61.69
C SER A 3 13.99 18.21 61.91
N LEU A 4 15.00 19.08 61.84
CA LEU A 4 16.33 18.82 62.39
C LEU A 4 16.35 19.31 63.85
N PRO A 5 16.86 18.51 64.81
CA PRO A 5 16.80 18.88 66.22
C PRO A 5 17.96 19.82 66.60
N THR A 6 17.59 20.89 67.28
CA THR A 6 18.45 21.72 68.15
C THR A 6 18.87 20.91 69.35
N ASN A 7 20.15 20.93 69.74
CA ASN A 7 20.48 20.74 71.15
C ASN A 7 21.75 21.49 71.58
N THR A 8 21.61 22.15 72.72
CA THR A 8 22.53 23.08 73.36
C THR A 8 23.24 22.38 74.53
N ALA A 9 24.57 22.58 74.59
CA ALA A 9 25.56 22.53 75.68
C ALA A 9 25.35 21.75 77.01
N ALA A 10 26.42 21.05 77.43
CA ALA A 10 27.03 21.10 78.77
C ALA A 10 28.51 20.61 78.69
N SER A 11 29.50 21.43 79.06
CA SER A 11 30.31 21.35 80.31
C SER A 11 31.17 20.08 80.39
N THR A 12 32.52 20.09 80.45
CA THR A 12 33.43 20.71 81.43
C THR A 12 34.88 20.71 80.87
N ALA A 13 35.72 21.62 81.38
CA ALA A 13 37.15 21.77 81.05
C ALA A 13 38.01 20.53 81.45
N PRO A 14 39.29 20.44 81.03
CA PRO A 14 40.34 21.22 81.71
C PRO A 14 41.41 21.83 80.79
N ALA A 15 42.02 22.88 81.34
CA ALA A 15 43.16 23.62 80.82
C ALA A 15 44.30 22.71 80.32
N LYS A 16 44.78 22.99 79.11
CA LYS A 16 46.15 22.68 78.70
C LYS A 16 46.82 23.97 78.26
N GLN A 17 47.82 24.35 79.03
CA GLN A 17 48.87 25.28 78.63
C GLN A 17 49.37 24.87 77.24
N ALA A 18 49.18 25.75 76.25
CA ALA A 18 49.92 25.71 75.00
C ALA A 18 50.88 26.90 75.04
N SER A 19 52.13 26.56 75.31
CA SER A 19 53.31 27.42 75.23
C SER A 19 53.27 28.30 73.98
N LEU A 20 53.21 29.62 74.17
CA LEU A 20 53.58 30.59 73.14
C LEU A 20 55.09 30.44 72.89
N SER A 21 55.44 29.64 71.87
CA SER A 21 56.79 29.63 71.32
C SER A 21 57.04 30.96 70.62
N VAL A 22 57.88 31.78 71.25
CA VAL A 22 58.41 33.02 70.68
C VAL A 22 59.26 32.66 69.45
N MET A 23 58.70 32.80 68.24
CA MET A 23 59.52 32.82 67.03
C MET A 23 60.32 34.13 67.02
N ARG A 24 61.63 34.03 67.32
CA ARG A 24 62.57 35.15 67.25
C ARG A 24 62.97 35.42 65.80
N SER A 25 62.82 36.67 65.36
CA SER A 25 63.35 37.18 64.09
C SER A 25 64.88 37.39 64.18
N PRO A 26 65.67 37.24 63.09
CA PRO A 26 67.15 37.34 63.14
C PRO A 26 67.69 38.76 63.37
N SER A 27 66.82 39.78 63.30
CA SER A 27 67.13 41.16 63.65
C SER A 27 66.43 41.46 64.95
N GLY A 28 67.17 41.62 66.05
CA GLY A 28 66.69 41.69 67.44
C GLY A 28 65.78 42.87 67.82
N SER A 29 64.99 43.39 66.89
CA SER A 29 63.85 44.26 67.19
C SER A 29 62.65 43.39 67.56
N PRO A 30 62.06 43.54 68.76
CA PRO A 30 60.77 42.92 69.04
C PRO A 30 59.76 43.57 68.10
N LEU A 31 59.29 42.81 67.10
CA LEU A 31 58.10 43.18 66.34
C LEU A 31 57.03 43.60 67.34
N PRO A 32 56.36 44.75 67.15
CA PRO A 32 55.30 45.16 68.06
C PRO A 32 54.24 44.05 68.06
N THR A 33 54.13 43.34 69.17
CA THR A 33 53.01 42.45 69.47
C THR A 33 51.82 43.34 69.76
N ILE A 34 51.23 43.89 68.70
CA ILE A 34 49.93 44.54 68.78
C ILE A 34 48.95 43.43 69.13
N ALA A 35 48.59 43.33 70.41
CA ALA A 35 47.50 42.48 70.84
C ALA A 35 46.24 43.00 70.16
N LEU A 36 45.76 42.25 69.16
CA LEU A 36 44.46 42.52 68.55
C LEU A 36 43.40 42.46 69.66
N ASP A 37 42.57 43.50 69.73
CA ASP A 37 41.47 43.52 70.67
C ASP A 37 40.44 42.43 70.31
N ALA A 38 39.63 42.02 71.28
CA ALA A 38 38.70 40.92 71.09
C ALA A 38 37.68 41.18 69.96
N ALA A 39 37.32 42.45 69.73
CA ALA A 39 36.41 42.86 68.67
C ALA A 39 37.02 42.65 67.27
N THR A 40 38.29 43.01 67.07
CA THR A 40 38.97 42.78 65.78
C THR A 40 39.15 41.29 65.51
N VAL A 41 39.46 40.48 66.53
CA VAL A 41 39.55 39.02 66.38
C VAL A 41 38.19 38.39 66.02
N ALA A 42 37.09 38.88 66.60
CA ALA A 42 35.75 38.41 66.26
C ALA A 42 35.37 38.72 64.80
N LEU A 43 35.66 39.94 64.33
CA LEU A 43 35.42 40.36 62.94
C LEU A 43 36.25 39.54 61.93
N ILE A 44 37.49 39.20 62.27
CA ILE A 44 38.34 38.35 61.42
C ILE A 44 37.72 36.94 61.30
N LYS A 45 37.25 36.36 62.41
CA LYS A 45 36.60 35.04 62.39
C LYS A 45 35.28 35.05 61.60
N GLU A 46 34.47 36.10 61.75
CA GLU A 46 33.24 36.25 60.99
C GLU A 46 33.53 36.37 59.48
N ASN A 47 34.51 37.19 59.10
CA ASN A 47 34.94 37.29 57.71
C ASN A 47 35.47 35.96 57.16
N GLU A 48 36.25 35.21 57.94
CA GLU A 48 36.73 33.89 57.54
C GLU A 48 35.57 32.90 57.33
N GLN A 49 34.57 32.91 58.21
CA GLN A 49 33.36 32.11 58.08
C GLN A 49 32.51 32.54 56.86
N MET A 50 32.41 33.84 56.60
CA MET A 50 31.74 34.36 55.40
C MET A 50 32.47 33.91 54.13
N LEU A 51 33.80 33.97 54.09
CA LEU A 51 34.60 33.52 52.95
C LEU A 51 34.41 32.00 52.70
N GLN A 52 34.35 31.19 53.75
CA GLN A 52 34.02 29.76 53.64
C GLN A 52 32.59 29.54 53.12
N THR A 53 31.64 30.37 53.53
CA THR A 53 30.26 30.28 53.04
C THR A 53 30.16 30.67 51.56
N ILE A 54 30.88 31.71 51.14
CA ILE A 54 30.95 32.15 49.75
C ILE A 54 31.52 31.05 48.86
N THR A 55 32.61 30.38 49.27
CA THR A 55 33.20 29.29 48.47
C THR A 55 32.26 28.09 48.33
N VAL A 56 31.52 27.73 49.40
CA VAL A 56 30.49 26.68 49.33
C VAL A 56 29.36 27.07 48.38
N LEU A 57 28.86 28.30 48.45
CA LEU A 57 27.80 28.78 47.56
C LEU A 57 28.25 28.87 46.10
N GLN A 58 29.50 29.26 45.84
CA GLN A 58 30.07 29.25 44.50
C GLN A 58 30.15 27.84 43.92
N HIS A 59 30.61 26.87 44.71
CA HIS A 59 30.65 25.48 44.28
C HIS A 59 29.26 24.91 44.00
N GLU A 60 28.27 25.19 44.86
CA GLU A 60 26.89 24.75 44.62
C GLU A 60 26.29 25.44 43.39
N LEU A 61 26.56 26.74 43.18
CA LEU A 61 26.10 27.46 42.00
C LEU A 61 26.66 26.85 40.71
N GLU A 62 27.94 26.49 40.68
CA GLU A 62 28.54 25.84 39.53
C GLU A 62 27.93 24.47 39.26
N LYS A 63 27.71 23.68 40.32
CA LYS A 63 27.02 22.39 40.23
C LYS A 63 25.58 22.52 39.69
N GLN A 64 24.85 23.55 40.10
CA GLN A 64 23.49 23.81 39.62
C GLN A 64 23.48 24.27 38.16
N LYS A 65 24.49 25.03 37.70
CA LYS A 65 24.64 25.37 36.28
C LYS A 65 24.84 24.15 35.40
N VAL A 66 25.70 23.21 35.81
CA VAL A 66 25.91 21.95 35.08
C VAL A 66 24.60 21.18 34.97
N ARG A 67 23.89 21.01 36.09
CA ARG A 67 22.58 20.32 36.11
C ARG A 67 21.53 21.00 35.24
N LEU A 68 21.53 22.34 35.19
CA LEU A 68 20.63 23.09 34.33
C LEU A 68 20.95 22.82 32.86
N SER A 69 22.22 22.87 32.48
CA SER A 69 22.68 22.55 31.12
C SER A 69 22.25 21.14 30.69
N ASP A 70 22.51 20.14 31.53
CA ASP A 70 22.13 18.75 31.25
C ASP A 70 20.60 18.60 31.09
N ALA A 71 19.82 19.31 31.93
CA ALA A 71 18.37 19.29 31.85
C ALA A 71 17.85 20.00 30.59
N GLU A 72 18.48 21.08 30.15
CA GLU A 72 18.14 21.78 28.91
C GLU A 72 18.45 20.94 27.68
N GLU A 73 19.58 20.22 27.66
CA GLU A 73 19.93 19.29 26.59
C GLU A 73 18.94 18.12 26.53
N ALA A 74 18.61 17.52 27.68
CA ALA A 74 17.59 16.47 27.76
C ALA A 74 16.22 16.97 27.28
N ARG A 75 15.84 18.21 27.63
CA ARG A 75 14.59 18.83 27.17
C ARG A 75 14.59 19.00 25.66
N ALA A 76 15.70 19.45 25.07
CA ALA A 76 15.83 19.60 23.62
C ALA A 76 15.74 18.24 22.91
N SER A 77 16.42 17.22 23.43
CA SER A 77 16.36 15.85 22.90
C SER A 77 14.94 15.29 22.93
N LEU A 78 14.24 15.41 24.07
CA LEU A 78 12.85 14.95 24.19
C LEU A 78 11.90 15.73 23.28
N ALA A 79 12.13 17.04 23.08
CA ALA A 79 11.32 17.83 22.16
C ALA A 79 11.46 17.34 20.70
N ASN A 80 12.67 16.95 20.30
CA ASN A 80 12.93 16.36 18.98
C ASN A 80 12.25 15.00 18.85
N GLU A 81 12.38 14.12 19.84
CA GLU A 81 11.72 12.80 19.84
C GLU A 81 10.19 12.92 19.75
N VAL A 82 9.60 13.87 20.48
CA VAL A 82 8.16 14.16 20.39
C VAL A 82 7.76 14.66 19.00
N ALA A 83 8.60 15.47 18.35
CA ALA A 83 8.34 15.93 16.99
C ALA A 83 8.40 14.77 15.99
N ASP A 84 9.37 13.87 16.12
CA ASP A 84 9.51 12.68 15.28
C ASP A 84 8.33 11.73 15.46
N LEU A 85 7.91 11.48 16.71
CA LEU A 85 6.73 10.65 17.01
C LEU A 85 5.44 11.26 16.44
N ARG A 86 5.28 12.59 16.51
CA ARG A 86 4.13 13.27 15.88
C ARG A 86 4.13 13.14 14.37
N ASN A 87 5.29 13.24 13.73
CA ASN A 87 5.41 13.01 12.29
C ASN A 87 5.08 11.57 11.92
N ALA A 88 5.61 10.58 12.65
CA ALA A 88 5.30 9.17 12.44
C ALA A 88 3.80 8.87 12.61
N LEU A 89 3.16 9.47 13.63
CA LEU A 89 1.72 9.34 13.84
C LEU A 89 0.92 9.96 12.69
N GLY A 90 1.35 11.12 12.17
CA GLY A 90 0.72 11.75 11.01
C GLY A 90 0.76 10.87 9.75
N LEU A 91 1.93 10.25 9.49
CA LEU A 91 2.10 9.31 8.38
C LEU A 91 1.22 8.06 8.54
N ALA A 92 1.22 7.45 9.73
CA ALA A 92 0.40 6.29 10.04
C ALA A 92 -1.10 6.59 9.89
N ALA A 93 -1.56 7.76 10.35
CA ALA A 93 -2.96 8.17 10.20
C ALA A 93 -3.35 8.35 8.72
N SER A 94 -2.46 8.90 7.90
CA SER A 94 -2.68 9.01 6.45
C SER A 94 -2.79 7.64 5.78
N GLU A 95 -1.94 6.69 6.17
CA GLU A 95 -1.99 5.31 5.66
C GLU A 95 -3.29 4.60 6.06
N VAL A 96 -3.73 4.74 7.31
CA VAL A 96 -5.00 4.19 7.80
C VAL A 96 -6.20 4.78 7.05
N ASN A 97 -6.21 6.08 6.77
CA ASN A 97 -7.28 6.69 5.98
C ASN A 97 -7.31 6.15 4.54
N SER A 98 -6.14 5.98 3.92
CA SER A 98 -6.01 5.40 2.58
C SER A 98 -6.47 3.93 2.54
N SER A 99 -6.06 3.12 3.51
CA SER A 99 -6.45 1.71 3.59
C SER A 99 -7.94 1.56 3.86
N THR A 100 -8.52 2.39 4.73
CA THR A 100 -9.96 2.41 5.02
C THR A 100 -10.77 2.77 3.77
N GLY A 101 -10.32 3.76 2.98
CA GLY A 101 -10.93 4.09 1.70
C GLY A 101 -10.90 2.93 0.71
N LYS A 102 -9.78 2.20 0.63
CA LYS A 102 -9.66 0.98 -0.21
C LYS A 102 -10.63 -0.12 0.25
N VAL A 103 -10.73 -0.38 1.55
CA VAL A 103 -11.64 -1.38 2.10
C VAL A 103 -13.10 -1.04 1.78
N LEU A 104 -13.48 0.24 1.88
CA LEU A 104 -14.82 0.69 1.51
C LEU A 104 -15.10 0.41 0.02
N ASN A 105 -14.15 0.76 -0.86
CA ASN A 105 -14.29 0.50 -2.30
C ASN A 105 -14.41 -0.99 -2.62
N TYR A 106 -13.59 -1.84 -1.98
CA TYR A 106 -13.69 -3.29 -2.15
C TYR A 106 -15.02 -3.84 -1.64
N LYS A 107 -15.55 -3.31 -0.53
CA LYS A 107 -16.86 -3.71 -0.01
C LYS A 107 -17.96 -3.35 -1.00
N THR A 108 -17.95 -2.15 -1.57
CA THR A 108 -18.93 -1.73 -2.58
C THR A 108 -18.86 -2.63 -3.82
N ALA A 109 -17.64 -2.84 -4.36
CA ALA A 109 -17.45 -3.71 -5.52
C ALA A 109 -17.89 -5.15 -5.25
N TYR A 110 -17.67 -5.66 -4.04
CA TYR A 110 -18.14 -6.98 -3.63
C TYR A 110 -19.67 -7.06 -3.63
N LEU A 111 -20.36 -6.06 -3.07
CA LEU A 111 -21.82 -6.01 -3.06
C LEU A 111 -22.40 -5.92 -4.48
N ASP A 112 -21.81 -5.10 -5.34
CA ASP A 112 -22.23 -4.99 -6.74
C ASP A 112 -22.07 -6.33 -7.50
N MET A 113 -20.95 -7.04 -7.26
CA MET A 113 -20.71 -8.36 -7.85
C MET A 113 -21.65 -9.43 -7.29
N GLN A 114 -22.00 -9.33 -6.00
CA GLN A 114 -22.96 -10.23 -5.38
C GLN A 114 -24.36 -10.05 -5.96
N ASP A 115 -24.82 -8.80 -6.12
CA ASP A 115 -26.08 -8.49 -6.78
C ASP A 115 -26.11 -8.96 -8.23
N ALA A 116 -25.00 -8.81 -8.97
CA ALA A 116 -24.88 -9.30 -10.33
C ALA A 116 -24.91 -10.84 -10.40
N TYR A 117 -24.25 -11.51 -9.45
CA TYR A 117 -24.28 -12.97 -9.34
C TYR A 117 -25.69 -13.49 -9.05
N ASP A 118 -26.41 -12.87 -8.13
CA ASP A 118 -27.78 -13.28 -7.77
C ASP A 118 -28.73 -13.10 -8.95
N LYS A 119 -28.61 -12.01 -9.71
CA LYS A 119 -29.36 -11.82 -10.97
C LYS A 119 -29.01 -12.88 -12.00
N LEU A 120 -27.72 -13.14 -12.22
CA LEU A 120 -27.27 -14.15 -13.17
C LEU A 120 -27.74 -15.56 -12.78
N LYS A 121 -27.81 -15.87 -11.49
CA LYS A 121 -28.34 -17.13 -10.99
C LYS A 121 -29.82 -17.28 -11.34
N ILE A 122 -30.63 -16.25 -11.12
CA ILE A 122 -32.05 -16.24 -11.49
C ILE A 122 -32.21 -16.42 -13.00
N ASP A 123 -31.44 -15.67 -13.80
CA ASP A 123 -31.48 -15.78 -15.26
C ASP A 123 -31.01 -17.15 -15.77
N SER A 124 -30.01 -17.74 -15.12
CA SER A 124 -29.53 -19.09 -15.42
C SER A 124 -30.57 -20.16 -15.11
N GLU A 125 -31.28 -20.04 -13.99
CA GLU A 125 -32.37 -20.95 -13.64
C GLU A 125 -33.55 -20.79 -14.61
N ALA A 126 -33.90 -19.54 -14.96
CA ALA A 126 -34.96 -19.25 -15.93
C ALA A 126 -34.64 -19.79 -17.33
N THR A 127 -33.39 -19.64 -17.80
CA THR A 127 -32.94 -20.18 -19.10
C THR A 127 -32.88 -21.70 -19.10
N LYS A 128 -32.45 -22.33 -18.00
CA LYS A 128 -32.52 -23.78 -17.82
C LYS A 128 -33.97 -24.28 -17.91
N ASN A 129 -34.90 -23.66 -17.20
CA ASN A 129 -36.31 -24.04 -17.25
C ASN A 129 -36.90 -23.91 -18.66
N LYS A 130 -36.56 -22.83 -19.39
CA LYS A 130 -36.97 -22.66 -20.79
C LYS A 130 -36.39 -23.73 -21.71
N LEU A 131 -35.14 -24.14 -21.49
CA LEU A 131 -34.50 -25.21 -22.25
C LEU A 131 -35.16 -26.57 -21.95
N ASP A 132 -35.46 -26.86 -20.69
CA ASP A 132 -36.14 -28.09 -20.29
C ASP A 132 -37.56 -28.15 -20.91
N GLU A 133 -38.30 -27.04 -20.92
CA GLU A 133 -39.59 -26.93 -21.60
C GLU A 133 -39.47 -27.12 -23.12
N ALA A 134 -38.50 -26.47 -23.78
CA ALA A 134 -38.27 -26.61 -25.21
C ALA A 134 -37.90 -28.06 -25.58
N THR A 135 -37.04 -28.69 -24.79
CA THR A 135 -36.65 -30.10 -24.95
C THR A 135 -37.84 -31.03 -24.75
N ALA A 136 -38.70 -30.76 -23.76
CA ALA A 136 -39.92 -31.53 -23.55
C ALA A 136 -40.90 -31.39 -24.73
N ARG A 137 -41.09 -30.18 -25.26
CA ARG A 137 -41.91 -29.94 -26.48
C ARG A 137 -41.33 -30.64 -27.70
N GLU A 138 -40.02 -30.62 -27.89
CA GLU A 138 -39.35 -31.30 -29.00
C GLU A 138 -39.49 -32.82 -28.91
N ARG A 139 -39.32 -33.41 -27.72
CA ARG A 139 -39.57 -34.84 -27.49
C ARG A 139 -41.01 -35.25 -27.82
N LEU A 140 -41.99 -34.39 -27.48
CA LEU A 140 -43.39 -34.62 -27.85
C LEU A 140 -43.61 -34.53 -29.36
N MET A 141 -42.91 -33.63 -30.06
CA MET A 141 -42.98 -33.53 -31.52
C MET A 141 -42.27 -34.68 -32.25
N LEU A 142 -41.16 -35.20 -31.72
CA LEU A 142 -40.45 -36.37 -32.26
C LEU A 142 -41.27 -37.67 -32.13
N ASN A 143 -42.19 -37.73 -31.17
CA ASN A 143 -43.11 -38.85 -30.97
C ASN A 143 -44.41 -38.74 -31.80
N MET A 144 -44.60 -37.66 -32.57
CA MET A 144 -45.60 -37.62 -33.63
C MET A 144 -45.06 -38.35 -34.87
N PRO A 145 -45.90 -39.05 -35.66
CA PRO A 145 -45.43 -39.78 -36.83
C PRO A 145 -44.91 -38.80 -37.89
N ASN A 146 -43.60 -38.54 -37.87
CA ASN A 146 -42.93 -37.62 -38.78
C ASN A 146 -42.84 -38.23 -40.17
N THR A 147 -43.46 -37.56 -41.14
CA THR A 147 -43.30 -37.87 -42.56
C THR A 147 -41.86 -37.59 -42.99
N ALA A 148 -41.31 -38.44 -43.88
CA ALA A 148 -39.90 -38.49 -44.28
C ALA A 148 -39.26 -37.16 -44.73
N ARG A 149 -40.06 -36.13 -45.01
CA ARG A 149 -39.63 -34.80 -45.46
C ARG A 149 -39.06 -33.91 -44.33
N GLN A 150 -39.41 -34.16 -43.06
CA GLN A 150 -38.90 -33.37 -41.93
C GLN A 150 -37.55 -33.85 -41.38
N GLN A 151 -37.23 -35.15 -41.49
CA GLN A 151 -35.93 -35.67 -41.05
C GLN A 151 -34.77 -35.12 -41.90
N THR A 152 -35.00 -34.84 -43.19
CA THR A 152 -33.98 -34.25 -44.08
C THR A 152 -33.65 -32.81 -43.66
N GLN A 153 -34.67 -32.01 -43.32
CA GLN A 153 -34.50 -30.61 -42.89
C GLN A 153 -33.79 -30.48 -41.53
N GLN A 154 -34.11 -31.35 -40.56
CA GLN A 154 -33.43 -31.34 -39.27
C GLN A 154 -31.94 -31.72 -39.39
N LYS A 155 -31.62 -32.72 -40.21
CA LYS A 155 -30.23 -33.14 -40.43
C LYS A 155 -29.39 -32.04 -41.11
N GLU A 156 -29.95 -31.36 -42.10
CA GLU A 156 -29.31 -30.20 -42.76
C GLU A 156 -29.11 -29.03 -41.78
N SER A 157 -30.08 -28.76 -40.90
CA SER A 157 -29.95 -27.70 -39.89
C SER A 157 -28.88 -27.98 -38.83
N PHE A 158 -28.73 -29.24 -38.41
CA PHE A 158 -27.74 -29.63 -37.40
C PHE A 158 -26.31 -29.64 -37.95
N ASP A 159 -26.17 -30.06 -39.21
CA ASP A 159 -24.89 -30.02 -39.93
C ASP A 159 -24.45 -28.57 -40.20
N LEU A 160 -25.40 -27.69 -40.47
CA LEU A 160 -25.16 -26.25 -40.61
C LEU A 160 -24.72 -25.60 -39.29
N VAL A 161 -25.35 -25.93 -38.15
CA VAL A 161 -24.95 -25.41 -36.84
C VAL A 161 -23.55 -25.92 -36.47
N SER A 162 -23.27 -27.22 -36.67
CA SER A 162 -21.93 -27.79 -36.42
C SER A 162 -20.85 -27.15 -37.29
N LYS A 163 -21.13 -26.88 -38.57
CA LYS A 163 -20.21 -26.16 -39.47
C LYS A 163 -20.05 -24.68 -39.09
N SER A 164 -21.10 -24.04 -38.57
CA SER A 164 -21.05 -22.66 -38.07
C SER A 164 -20.27 -22.54 -36.75
N MET A 165 -20.20 -23.59 -35.92
CA MET A 165 -19.44 -23.58 -34.65
C MET A 165 -17.98 -24.05 -34.78
N GLN A 166 -17.67 -24.94 -35.72
CA GLN A 166 -16.28 -25.37 -35.96
C GLN A 166 -15.39 -24.22 -36.45
N MET A 167 -15.95 -23.24 -37.15
CA MET A 167 -15.20 -22.16 -37.81
C MET A 167 -14.72 -21.05 -36.85
N PRO A 168 -15.56 -20.50 -35.93
CA PRO A 168 -15.11 -19.59 -34.88
C PRO A 168 -13.99 -20.16 -34.01
N ASN A 169 -14.01 -21.47 -33.74
CA ASN A 169 -12.97 -22.12 -32.93
C ASN A 169 -11.59 -22.09 -33.61
N VAL A 170 -11.52 -22.22 -34.94
CA VAL A 170 -10.25 -22.11 -35.69
C VAL A 170 -9.72 -20.67 -35.66
N PHE A 171 -10.59 -19.68 -35.80
CA PHE A 171 -10.20 -18.27 -35.71
C PHE A 171 -9.76 -17.89 -34.29
N LEU A 172 -10.50 -18.31 -33.27
CA LEU A 172 -10.16 -18.08 -31.86
C LEU A 172 -8.82 -18.72 -31.49
N ALA A 173 -8.55 -19.94 -31.95
CA ALA A 173 -7.27 -20.60 -31.71
C ALA A 173 -6.08 -19.85 -32.37
N LEU A 174 -6.27 -19.31 -33.58
CA LEU A 174 -5.25 -18.50 -34.26
C LEU A 174 -5.02 -17.16 -33.54
N ILE A 175 -6.08 -16.49 -33.11
CA ILE A 175 -6.00 -15.24 -32.35
C ILE A 175 -5.30 -15.46 -31.01
N GLN A 176 -5.65 -16.51 -30.27
CA GLN A 176 -5.00 -16.87 -29.01
C GLN A 176 -3.51 -17.16 -29.19
N ASN A 177 -3.10 -17.81 -30.28
CA ASN A 177 -1.70 -18.07 -30.58
C ASN A 177 -0.92 -16.78 -30.88
N ILE A 178 -1.52 -15.86 -31.65
CA ILE A 178 -0.93 -14.54 -31.93
C ILE A 178 -0.75 -13.74 -30.63
N VAL A 179 -1.80 -13.67 -29.79
CA VAL A 179 -1.74 -12.97 -28.50
C VAL A 179 -0.68 -13.58 -27.58
N ALA A 180 -0.60 -14.91 -27.49
CA ALA A 180 0.43 -15.58 -26.69
C ALA A 180 1.87 -15.29 -27.17
N LYS A 181 2.07 -15.14 -28.48
CA LYS A 181 3.38 -14.73 -29.04
C LYS A 181 3.71 -13.26 -28.78
N LEU A 182 2.70 -12.40 -28.62
CA LEU A 182 2.87 -10.99 -28.26
C LEU A 182 3.14 -10.79 -26.77
N ASP A 183 2.65 -11.66 -25.89
CA ASP A 183 2.78 -11.57 -24.42
C ASP A 183 4.11 -12.11 -23.85
N GLY A 184 5.01 -12.61 -24.72
CA GLY A 184 6.32 -13.12 -24.31
C GLY A 184 7.29 -12.03 -23.78
N PRO A 185 8.23 -12.38 -22.88
CA PRO A 185 9.13 -11.41 -22.24
C PRO A 185 10.07 -10.73 -23.25
N ALA A 186 10.07 -9.39 -23.19
CA ALA A 186 10.97 -8.40 -23.79
C ALA A 186 11.79 -8.84 -25.02
N VAL A 187 11.13 -8.86 -26.19
CA VAL A 187 11.82 -8.69 -27.48
C VAL A 187 11.41 -7.33 -28.06
N SER A 188 12.31 -6.69 -28.82
CA SER A 188 12.06 -5.40 -29.45
C SER A 188 10.76 -5.41 -30.27
N GLN A 189 10.10 -4.27 -30.43
CA GLN A 189 8.85 -4.18 -31.20
C GLN A 189 9.04 -4.72 -32.63
N ALA A 190 10.21 -4.51 -33.24
CA ALA A 190 10.55 -5.03 -34.56
C ALA A 190 10.60 -6.57 -34.62
N ASP A 191 11.15 -7.21 -33.59
CA ASP A 191 11.25 -8.68 -33.52
C ASP A 191 9.91 -9.33 -33.17
N ARG A 192 9.07 -8.68 -32.35
CA ARG A 192 7.69 -9.12 -32.11
C ARG A 192 6.91 -9.14 -33.40
N ARG A 193 6.97 -8.05 -34.18
CA ARG A 193 6.33 -7.93 -35.50
C ARG A 193 6.76 -9.05 -36.44
N LYS A 194 8.06 -9.32 -36.56
CA LYS A 194 8.59 -10.40 -37.42
C LYS A 194 8.07 -11.80 -37.03
N LYS A 195 7.81 -12.04 -35.74
CA LYS A 195 7.32 -13.33 -35.24
C LYS A 195 5.84 -13.59 -35.51
N VAL A 196 5.01 -12.54 -35.55
CA VAL A 196 3.55 -12.68 -35.68
C VAL A 196 3.01 -12.31 -37.06
N MET A 197 3.79 -11.63 -37.89
CA MET A 197 3.37 -11.18 -39.23
C MET A 197 2.84 -12.31 -40.11
N GLY A 198 3.53 -13.47 -40.16
CA GLY A 198 3.07 -14.62 -40.95
C GLY A 198 1.77 -15.24 -40.43
N ASP A 199 1.52 -15.21 -39.13
CA ASP A 199 0.26 -15.70 -38.55
C ASP A 199 -0.89 -14.71 -38.79
N ILE A 200 -0.60 -13.41 -38.81
CA ILE A 200 -1.57 -12.35 -39.10
C ILE A 200 -1.94 -12.32 -40.58
N GLU A 201 -0.98 -12.50 -41.48
CA GLU A 201 -1.26 -12.66 -42.91
C GLU A 201 -2.12 -13.90 -43.17
N ARG A 202 -1.85 -15.00 -42.45
CA ARG A 202 -2.66 -16.22 -42.52
C ARG A 202 -4.07 -16.01 -41.96
N LEU A 203 -4.19 -15.28 -40.84
CA LEU A 203 -5.48 -14.90 -40.26
C LEU A 203 -6.26 -14.00 -41.23
N GLN A 204 -5.61 -13.00 -41.82
CA GLN A 204 -6.19 -12.10 -42.82
C GLN A 204 -6.70 -12.85 -44.04
N SER A 205 -5.90 -13.75 -44.60
CA SER A 205 -6.32 -14.59 -45.74
C SER A 205 -7.54 -15.45 -45.40
N ASN A 206 -7.62 -15.96 -44.16
CA ASN A 206 -8.77 -16.74 -43.72
C ASN A 206 -10.02 -15.88 -43.48
N VAL A 207 -9.85 -14.66 -42.97
CA VAL A 207 -10.93 -13.68 -42.81
C VAL A 207 -11.46 -13.23 -44.17
N GLU A 208 -10.60 -12.93 -45.14
CA GLU A 208 -11.03 -12.55 -46.51
C GLU A 208 -11.81 -13.67 -47.21
N LYS A 209 -11.41 -14.93 -47.04
CA LYS A 209 -12.18 -16.10 -47.51
C LYS A 209 -13.54 -16.24 -46.83
N TYR A 210 -13.70 -15.64 -45.66
CA TYR A 210 -14.93 -15.67 -44.87
C TYR A 210 -15.83 -14.45 -45.11
N LYS A 211 -15.42 -13.52 -45.98
CA LYS A 211 -16.23 -12.36 -46.34
C LYS A 211 -17.60 -12.83 -46.87
N PRO A 212 -18.72 -12.45 -46.23
CA PRO A 212 -20.03 -12.83 -46.71
C PRO A 212 -20.25 -12.28 -48.13
N THR A 213 -20.51 -13.16 -49.09
CA THR A 213 -20.81 -12.73 -50.47
C THR A 213 -22.21 -12.12 -50.50
N GLU A 214 -22.34 -10.83 -50.82
CA GLU A 214 -23.62 -10.10 -50.88
C GLU A 214 -24.66 -10.76 -51.80
N LYS A 215 -24.21 -11.59 -52.75
CA LYS A 215 -25.07 -12.33 -53.69
C LYS A 215 -25.87 -13.48 -53.06
N ALA A 216 -25.58 -13.90 -51.83
CA ALA A 216 -26.35 -14.95 -51.16
C ALA A 216 -27.69 -14.45 -50.57
N ALA A 217 -27.87 -13.13 -50.45
CA ALA A 217 -29.05 -12.54 -49.82
C ALA A 217 -30.27 -12.40 -50.76
N MET A 218 -30.17 -12.78 -52.04
CA MET A 218 -31.23 -12.57 -53.04
C MET A 218 -31.67 -13.82 -53.82
N THR A 219 -31.65 -15.01 -53.19
CA THR A 219 -32.55 -16.08 -53.64
C THR A 219 -33.84 -16.01 -52.85
N ALA A 220 -34.81 -15.32 -53.43
CA ALA A 220 -36.19 -15.26 -52.98
C ALA A 220 -36.86 -16.63 -53.19
N ASP A 221 -36.67 -17.57 -52.27
CA ASP A 221 -37.75 -18.47 -51.84
C ASP A 221 -37.31 -19.36 -50.67
N VAL A 222 -38.18 -19.44 -49.66
CA VAL A 222 -38.23 -20.43 -48.56
C VAL A 222 -37.11 -20.37 -47.49
N ALA A 223 -37.53 -19.96 -46.27
CA ALA A 223 -36.87 -19.98 -44.96
C ALA A 223 -35.87 -18.84 -44.64
N PRO A 224 -35.95 -18.23 -43.43
CA PRO A 224 -35.00 -17.20 -43.00
C PRO A 224 -33.61 -17.84 -42.89
N GLN A 225 -32.69 -17.44 -43.75
CA GLN A 225 -31.27 -17.80 -43.62
C GLN A 225 -30.69 -17.06 -42.40
N VAL A 226 -30.91 -17.61 -41.20
CA VAL A 226 -30.28 -17.20 -39.92
C VAL A 226 -28.73 -17.21 -40.02
N ASP A 227 -28.24 -17.89 -41.05
CA ASP A 227 -26.85 -18.03 -41.47
C ASP A 227 -26.18 -16.71 -41.89
N VAL A 228 -26.90 -15.80 -42.55
CA VAL A 228 -26.30 -14.54 -43.04
C VAL A 228 -26.00 -13.56 -41.90
N PRO A 229 -26.93 -13.29 -40.95
CA PRO A 229 -26.67 -12.39 -39.83
C PRO A 229 -25.57 -12.90 -38.89
N ILE A 230 -25.53 -14.21 -38.58
CA ILE A 230 -24.51 -14.79 -37.70
C ILE A 230 -23.12 -14.69 -38.34
N ARG A 231 -22.99 -15.04 -39.63
CA ARG A 231 -21.71 -14.89 -40.35
C ARG A 231 -21.28 -13.43 -40.47
N GLN A 232 -22.22 -12.51 -40.67
CA GLN A 232 -21.94 -11.06 -40.67
C GLN A 232 -21.42 -10.58 -39.31
N CYS A 233 -22.03 -11.01 -38.20
CA CYS A 233 -21.56 -10.67 -36.85
C CYS A 233 -20.16 -11.24 -36.57
N VAL A 234 -19.92 -12.50 -36.92
CA VAL A 234 -18.61 -13.13 -36.75
C VAL A 234 -17.55 -12.46 -37.62
N TYR A 235 -17.88 -12.16 -38.89
CA TYR A 235 -16.99 -11.46 -39.80
C TYR A 235 -16.65 -10.04 -39.28
N GLY A 236 -17.65 -9.27 -38.83
CA GLY A 236 -17.43 -7.94 -38.27
C GLY A 236 -16.55 -7.96 -37.02
N PHE A 237 -16.72 -8.95 -36.14
CA PHE A 237 -15.82 -9.17 -35.00
C PHE A 237 -14.39 -9.48 -35.45
N LEU A 238 -14.21 -10.34 -36.45
CA LEU A 238 -12.89 -10.67 -37.00
C LEU A 238 -12.22 -9.47 -37.67
N GLU A 239 -12.97 -8.61 -38.38
CA GLU A 239 -12.42 -7.37 -38.96
C GLU A 239 -11.92 -6.40 -37.89
N VAL A 240 -12.65 -6.24 -36.77
CA VAL A 240 -12.23 -5.39 -35.65
C VAL A 240 -10.94 -5.93 -35.02
N ILE A 241 -10.85 -7.24 -34.80
CA ILE A 241 -9.63 -7.87 -34.26
C ILE A 241 -8.45 -7.72 -35.23
N MET A 242 -8.66 -7.93 -36.53
CA MET A 242 -7.63 -7.74 -37.55
C MET A 242 -7.11 -6.30 -37.56
N LYS A 243 -7.98 -5.31 -37.37
CA LYS A 243 -7.58 -3.91 -37.26
C LYS A 243 -6.72 -3.66 -36.02
N LEU A 244 -7.15 -4.13 -34.86
CA LEU A 244 -6.39 -4.00 -33.61
C LEU A 244 -5.01 -4.67 -33.67
N LEU A 245 -4.93 -5.88 -34.26
CA LEU A 245 -3.67 -6.59 -34.44
C LEU A 245 -2.74 -5.87 -35.42
N ASN A 246 -3.27 -5.30 -36.49
CA ASN A 246 -2.49 -4.52 -37.45
C ASN A 246 -2.00 -3.18 -36.87
N ASP A 247 -2.81 -2.51 -36.04
CA ASP A 247 -2.45 -1.26 -35.37
C ASP A 247 -1.37 -1.47 -34.28
N GLU A 248 -1.36 -2.62 -33.61
CA GLU A 248 -0.29 -2.99 -32.65
C GLU A 248 1.08 -3.20 -33.37
N ILE A 249 1.03 -3.53 -34.66
CA ILE A 249 2.17 -3.96 -35.49
C ILE A 249 2.58 -2.91 -36.52
N ARG A 250 1.82 -1.84 -36.69
CA ARG A 250 2.14 -0.70 -37.56
C ARG A 250 2.25 0.54 -36.67
N PRO A 251 3.36 1.31 -36.73
CA PRO A 251 3.53 2.47 -35.86
C PRO A 251 2.60 3.62 -36.29
#